data_AF-A0AA39JFU2-F1
#
_entry.id   AF-A0AA39JFU2-F1
#
_cell.length_a   1.000
_cell.length_b   1.000
_cell.length_c   1.000
_cell.angle_alpha   90.00
_cell.angle_beta   90.00
_cell.angle_gamma   90.00
#
_symmetry.space_group_name_H-M   'P 1'
#
loop_
_entity.id
_entity.type
_entity.pdbx_description
1 polymer ?
#
loop_
_entity_poly.entity_id
_entity_poly.type
_entity_poly.pdbx_seq_one_letter_code
_entity_poly.pdbx_strand_id
1 'polypeptide(L)'
;MAKDADDPYNHFLTRFTGQSTAKPHRRTPYNLWCEIHGKDIEQELETMVNQGELTEKQKPGRCQKMRSDRYCDLSEEERDEWLQRSEQEHATAMEAWRAGGNGKVPDDPLDIQKCIDRLPEFIQPIIDIVVECTRGKLVLLWGGPEPRDGGHLNVVSICSGTMLGPH
;
A
#
# COMPACT_ATOMS: atom_id res chain seq x y z
N MET A 1 -12.29 6.23 -2.53
CA MET A 1 -12.80 4.96 -3.08
C MET A 1 -12.15 3.85 -2.30
N ALA A 2 -12.94 3.01 -1.62
CA ALA A 2 -12.41 1.85 -0.92
C ALA A 2 -11.72 0.96 -1.96
N LYS A 3 -10.45 0.62 -1.74
CA LYS A 3 -9.75 -0.39 -2.55
C LYS A 3 -10.42 -1.72 -2.25
N ASP A 4 -11.24 -2.22 -3.17
CA ASP A 4 -11.63 -3.63 -3.13
C ASP A 4 -10.33 -4.44 -3.22
N ALA A 5 -10.00 -5.15 -2.15
CA ALA A 5 -8.76 -5.90 -2.04
C ALA A 5 -8.65 -7.03 -3.09
N ASP A 6 -9.78 -7.40 -3.71
CA ASP A 6 -9.92 -8.48 -4.69
C ASP A 6 -9.94 -7.99 -6.17
N ASP A 7 -9.72 -6.69 -6.43
CA ASP A 7 -9.65 -6.22 -7.83
C ASP A 7 -8.30 -6.58 -8.47
N PRO A 8 -8.28 -7.41 -9.53
CA PRO A 8 -7.04 -7.82 -10.21
C PRO A 8 -6.30 -6.63 -10.86
N TYR A 9 -6.96 -5.49 -11.09
CA TYR A 9 -6.32 -4.28 -11.59
C TYR A 9 -5.50 -3.52 -10.55
N ASN A 10 -5.63 -3.83 -9.26
CA ASN A 10 -4.77 -3.25 -8.22
C ASN A 10 -3.28 -3.47 -8.50
N HIS A 11 -2.93 -4.62 -9.08
CA HIS A 11 -1.55 -4.91 -9.49
C HIS A 11 -1.08 -3.99 -10.62
N PHE A 12 -1.92 -3.80 -11.65
CA PHE A 12 -1.63 -2.88 -12.75
C PHE A 12 -1.46 -1.45 -12.24
N LEU A 13 -2.39 -0.95 -11.42
CA LEU A 13 -2.33 0.42 -10.89
C LEU A 13 -1.08 0.67 -10.06
N THR A 14 -0.66 -0.30 -9.26
CA THR A 14 0.60 -0.24 -8.47
C THR A 14 1.82 -0.09 -9.39
N ARG A 15 1.87 -0.83 -10.51
CA ARG A 15 2.95 -0.70 -11.50
C ARG A 15 2.87 0.58 -12.33
N PHE A 16 1.67 0.95 -12.77
CA PHE A 16 1.43 2.06 -13.69
C PHE A 16 1.68 3.42 -13.03
N THR A 17 1.25 3.59 -11.78
CA THR A 17 1.41 4.85 -11.04
C THR A 17 2.82 5.06 -10.49
N GLY A 18 3.69 4.03 -10.57
CA GLY A 18 4.99 4.04 -9.89
C GLY A 18 4.87 4.14 -8.36
N GLN A 19 3.64 4.09 -7.81
CA GLN A 19 3.36 3.94 -6.38
C GLN A 19 3.60 2.49 -5.99
N SER A 20 4.81 2.00 -6.27
CA SER A 20 5.42 0.96 -5.45
C SER A 20 5.14 1.34 -4.01
N THR A 21 4.53 0.45 -3.23
CA THR A 21 4.64 0.55 -1.78
C THR A 21 6.12 0.78 -1.50
N ALA A 22 6.47 1.88 -0.82
CA ALA A 22 7.86 2.18 -0.58
C ALA A 22 8.49 0.98 0.11
N LYS A 23 9.72 0.62 -0.26
CA LYS A 23 10.44 -0.48 0.38
C LYS A 23 10.35 -0.27 1.90
N PRO A 24 9.83 -1.25 2.68
CA PRO A 24 9.67 -1.08 4.11
C PRO A 24 11.00 -0.69 4.74
N HIS A 25 11.01 0.40 5.49
CA HIS A 25 12.17 0.78 6.29
C HIS A 25 12.14 0.01 7.61
N ARG A 26 13.29 -0.51 8.04
CA ARG A 26 13.43 -1.14 9.35
C ARG A 26 13.23 -0.08 10.43
N ARG A 27 12.26 -0.30 11.32
CA ARG A 27 12.08 0.53 12.53
C ARG A 27 13.22 0.22 13.50
N THR A 28 13.75 1.24 14.17
CA THR A 28 14.77 1.03 15.21
C THR A 28 14.14 0.31 16.42
N PRO A 29 14.92 -0.47 17.18
CA PRO A 29 14.44 -1.13 18.40
C PRO A 29 13.81 -0.16 19.41
N TYR A 30 14.43 1.02 19.58
CA TYR A 30 13.91 2.13 20.37
C TYR A 30 12.51 2.59 19.94
N ASN A 31 12.27 2.69 18.63
CA ASN A 31 10.97 3.13 18.11
C ASN A 31 9.87 2.08 18.37
N LEU A 32 10.20 0.79 18.26
CA LEU A 32 9.26 -0.29 18.58
C LEU A 32 8.92 -0.32 20.07
N TRP A 33 9.94 -0.16 20.92
CA TRP A 33 9.74 -0.05 22.36
C TRP A 33 8.87 1.17 22.71
N CYS A 34 9.13 2.33 22.11
CA CYS A 34 8.34 3.54 22.33
C CYS A 34 6.88 3.40 21.85
N GLU A 35 6.61 2.59 20.83
CA GLU A 35 5.24 2.36 20.35
C GLU A 35 4.38 1.63 21.39
N ILE A 36 5.00 0.73 22.15
CA ILE A 36 4.33 -0.09 23.17
C ILE A 36 4.32 0.62 24.53
N HIS A 37 5.46 1.13 24.98
CA HIS A 37 5.64 1.71 26.32
C HIS A 37 5.50 3.24 26.36
N GLY A 38 5.44 3.89 25.20
CA GLY A 38 5.37 5.35 25.11
C GLY A 38 4.09 5.94 25.68
N LYS A 39 2.99 5.17 25.69
CA LYS A 39 1.70 5.58 26.27
C LYS A 39 1.73 5.62 27.79
N ASP A 40 2.41 4.66 28.42
CA ASP A 40 2.54 4.61 29.88
C ASP A 40 3.33 5.83 30.37
N ILE A 41 4.39 6.20 29.64
CA ILE A 41 5.20 7.40 29.92
C ILE A 41 4.40 8.69 29.71
N GLU A 42 3.55 8.75 28.69
CA GLU A 42 2.67 9.90 28.45
C GLU A 42 1.62 10.08 29.56
N GLN A 43 1.04 8.99 30.07
CA GLN A 43 0.09 9.02 31.18
C GLN A 43 0.74 9.49 32.49
N GLU A 44 1.96 9.03 32.77
CA GLU A 44 2.73 9.48 33.93
C GLU A 44 3.06 10.98 33.85
N LEU A 45 3.45 11.46 32.66
CA LEU A 45 3.70 12.88 32.42
C LEU A 45 2.44 13.73 32.52
N GLU A 46 1.30 13.23 32.07
CA GLU A 46 0.01 13.91 32.23
C GLU A 46 -0.38 14.03 33.70
N THR A 47 -0.09 13.00 34.50
CA THR A 47 -0.28 13.04 35.96
C THR A 47 0.62 14.11 36.60
N MET A 48 1.88 14.22 36.19
CA MET A 48 2.81 15.25 36.67
C MET A 48 2.39 16.68 36.28
N VAL A 49 1.81 16.86 35.09
CA VAL A 49 1.26 18.16 34.68
C VAL A 49 0.03 18.51 35.52
N ASN A 50 -0.86 17.56 35.75
CA ASN A 50 -2.05 17.75 36.59
C ASN A 50 -1.69 18.07 38.06
N GLN A 51 -0.57 17.57 38.55
CA GLN A 51 -0.02 17.87 39.88
C GLN A 51 0.73 19.21 39.94
N GLY A 52 0.93 19.87 38.79
CA GLY A 52 1.64 21.14 38.70
C GLY A 52 3.17 21.03 38.74
N GLU A 53 3.73 19.81 38.70
CA GLU A 53 5.18 19.57 38.69
C GLU A 53 5.81 19.92 37.34
N LEU A 54 5.02 19.88 36.27
CA LEU A 54 5.43 20.18 34.90
C LEU A 54 4.42 21.10 34.21
N THR A 55 4.92 21.99 33.36
CA THR A 55 4.04 22.75 32.45
C THR A 55 3.83 21.97 31.15
N GLU A 56 2.68 22.17 30.51
CA GLU A 56 2.38 21.59 29.18
C GLU A 56 3.47 21.90 28.13
N LYS A 57 4.12 23.07 28.22
CA LYS A 57 5.23 23.44 27.34
C LYS A 57 6.49 22.59 27.53
N GLN A 58 6.70 22.03 28.72
CA GLN A 58 7.87 21.21 29.05
C GLN A 58 7.63 19.71 28.79
N LYS A 59 6.36 19.29 28.66
CA LYS A 59 5.92 17.89 28.49
C LYS A 59 6.63 17.18 27.33
N PRO A 60 6.78 17.74 26.11
CA PRO A 60 7.43 17.03 24.99
C PRO A 60 8.91 16.73 25.25
N GLY A 61 9.66 17.71 25.78
CA GLY A 61 11.08 17.54 26.09
C GLY A 61 11.31 16.55 27.22
N ARG A 62 10.43 16.55 28.24
CA ARG A 62 10.46 15.58 29.35
C ARG A 62 10.11 14.17 28.86
N CYS A 63 9.15 14.03 27.95
CA CYS A 63 8.76 12.76 27.33
C CYS A 63 9.90 12.11 26.56
N GLN A 64 10.59 12.89 25.71
CA GLN A 64 11.74 12.37 24.98
C GLN A 64 12.86 11.91 25.92
N LYS A 65 13.13 12.68 26.99
CA LYS A 65 14.14 12.32 27.97
C LYS A 65 13.77 11.05 28.74
N MET A 66 12.54 10.95 29.27
CA MET A 66 12.09 9.76 30.00
C MET A 66 12.08 8.50 29.13
N ARG A 67 11.69 8.61 27.85
CA ARG A 67 11.78 7.48 26.90
C ARG A 67 13.21 7.05 26.68
N SER A 68 14.13 7.98 26.48
CA SER A 68 15.55 7.68 26.32
C SER A 68 16.13 7.02 27.56
N ASP A 69 15.90 7.60 28.75
CA ASP A 69 16.45 7.12 30.01
C ASP A 69 15.95 5.69 30.29
N ARG A 70 14.63 5.44 30.20
CA ARG A 70 14.05 4.12 30.42
C ARG A 70 14.51 3.06 29.41
N TYR A 71 14.75 3.45 28.16
CA TYR A 71 15.27 2.52 27.17
C TYR A 71 16.75 2.19 27.42
N CYS A 72 17.55 3.16 27.88
CA CYS A 72 18.94 2.94 28.27
C CYS A 72 19.08 2.10 29.54
N ASP A 73 18.10 2.19 30.45
CA ASP A 73 18.05 1.41 31.69
C ASP A 73 17.65 -0.06 31.47
N LEU A 74 17.18 -0.43 30.28
CA LEU A 74 16.90 -1.82 29.93
C LEU A 74 18.17 -2.67 29.99
N SER A 75 18.00 -3.91 30.43
CA SER A 75 19.08 -4.90 30.40
C SER A 75 19.59 -5.13 28.97
N GLU A 76 20.80 -5.66 28.83
CA GLU A 76 21.34 -6.02 27.51
C GLU A 76 20.46 -7.09 26.84
N GLU A 77 19.96 -8.04 27.62
CA GLU A 77 19.05 -9.11 27.17
C GLU A 77 17.76 -8.54 26.56
N GLU A 78 17.08 -7.62 27.27
CA GLU A 78 15.87 -6.98 26.76
C GLU A 78 16.13 -6.14 25.50
N ARG A 79 17.26 -5.43 25.44
CA ARG A 79 17.64 -4.65 24.25
C ARG A 79 17.88 -5.55 23.04
N ASP A 80 18.48 -6.72 23.23
CA ASP A 80 18.67 -7.72 22.20
C ASP A 80 17.34 -8.33 21.73
N GLU A 81 16.37 -8.54 22.62
CA GLU A 81 15.02 -8.96 22.23
C GLU A 81 14.34 -7.93 21.31
N TRP A 82 14.44 -6.63 21.63
CA TRP A 82 13.91 -5.57 20.76
C TRP A 82 14.65 -5.47 19.43
N LEU A 83 15.95 -5.76 19.42
CA LEU A 83 16.73 -5.87 18.19
C LEU A 83 16.21 -7.00 17.31
N GLN A 84 16.05 -8.20 17.88
CA GLN A 84 15.55 -9.38 17.18
C GLN A 84 14.12 -9.15 16.65
N ARG A 85 13.25 -8.54 17.46
CA ARG A 85 11.89 -8.19 17.06
C ARG A 85 11.87 -7.22 15.88
N SER A 86 12.72 -6.19 15.91
CA SER A 86 12.92 -5.26 14.79
C SER A 86 13.34 -5.97 13.50
N GLU A 87 14.16 -7.01 13.60
CA GLU A 87 14.58 -7.83 12.45
C GLU A 87 13.46 -8.68 11.91
N GLN A 88 12.71 -9.34 12.79
CA GLN A 88 11.58 -10.20 12.40
C GLN A 88 10.46 -9.39 11.74
N GLU A 89 10.08 -8.25 12.32
CA GLU A 89 9.05 -7.37 11.73
C GLU A 89 9.52 -6.83 10.37
N HIS A 90 10.78 -6.42 10.26
CA HIS A 90 11.33 -5.97 8.98
C HIS A 90 11.41 -7.09 7.94
N ALA A 91 11.83 -8.30 8.32
CA ALA A 91 11.88 -9.46 7.44
C ALA A 91 10.48 -9.81 6.93
N THR A 92 9.49 -9.87 7.81
CA THR A 92 8.08 -10.12 7.46
C THR A 92 7.54 -9.04 6.52
N ALA A 93 7.79 -7.77 6.82
CA ALA A 93 7.37 -6.66 5.98
C ALA A 93 8.08 -6.68 4.61
N MET A 94 9.36 -7.05 4.57
CA MET A 94 10.13 -7.22 3.33
C MET A 94 9.64 -8.39 2.50
N GLU A 95 9.24 -9.51 3.12
CA GLU A 95 8.62 -10.65 2.45
C GLU A 95 7.26 -10.26 1.86
N ALA A 96 6.41 -9.60 2.64
CA ALA A 96 5.13 -9.09 2.16
C ALA A 96 5.31 -8.06 1.03
N TRP A 97 6.31 -7.18 1.13
CA TRP A 97 6.65 -6.23 0.08
C TRP A 97 7.18 -6.91 -1.18
N ARG A 98 8.03 -7.93 -1.06
CA ARG A 98 8.50 -8.73 -2.20
C ARG A 98 7.35 -9.50 -2.85
N ALA A 99 6.44 -10.05 -2.05
CA ALA A 99 5.25 -10.73 -2.52
C ALA A 99 4.26 -9.76 -3.20
N GLY A 100 4.10 -8.54 -2.68
CA GLY A 100 3.22 -7.52 -3.24
C GLY A 100 3.79 -6.73 -4.42
N GLY A 101 5.11 -6.55 -4.49
CA GLY A 101 5.81 -5.86 -5.59
C GLY A 101 5.80 -6.63 -6.91
N ASN A 102 5.59 -7.94 -6.82
CA ASN A 102 5.23 -8.83 -7.92
C ASN A 102 3.87 -9.46 -7.63
N GLY A 103 2.85 -8.65 -7.37
CA GLY A 103 1.47 -9.15 -7.26
C GLY A 103 1.24 -10.18 -8.35
N LYS A 104 0.91 -11.43 -7.94
CA LYS A 104 0.82 -12.56 -8.85
C LYS A 104 -0.11 -12.13 -9.99
N VAL A 105 0.41 -12.15 -11.22
CA VAL A 105 -0.44 -11.96 -12.41
C VAL A 105 -1.56 -12.99 -12.28
N PRO A 106 -2.84 -12.61 -12.48
CA PRO A 106 -3.94 -13.55 -12.44
C PRO A 106 -3.61 -14.80 -13.25
N ASP A 107 -3.57 -15.92 -12.55
CA ASP A 107 -3.25 -17.25 -13.08
C ASP A 107 -4.49 -18.15 -13.06
N ASP A 108 -5.51 -17.74 -12.29
CA ASP A 108 -6.79 -18.39 -12.26
C ASP A 108 -7.66 -17.95 -13.45
N PRO A 109 -8.27 -18.90 -14.20
CA PRO A 109 -9.17 -18.60 -15.31
C PRO A 109 -10.30 -17.61 -14.98
N LEU A 110 -10.83 -17.63 -13.75
CA LEU A 110 -11.90 -16.73 -13.34
C LEU A 110 -11.40 -15.28 -13.22
N ASP A 111 -10.22 -15.09 -12.62
CA ASP A 111 -9.63 -13.77 -12.46
C ASP A 111 -9.17 -13.19 -13.80
N ILE A 112 -8.64 -14.04 -14.70
CA ILE A 112 -8.33 -13.64 -16.08
C ILE A 112 -9.60 -13.19 -16.80
N GLN A 113 -10.71 -13.91 -16.65
CA GLN A 113 -11.98 -13.51 -17.24
C GLN A 113 -12.50 -12.19 -16.65
N LYS A 114 -12.41 -11.98 -15.34
CA LYS A 114 -12.76 -10.69 -14.71
C LYS A 114 -11.94 -9.54 -15.29
N CYS A 115 -10.64 -9.75 -15.55
CA CYS A 115 -9.82 -8.77 -16.25
C CYS A 115 -10.33 -8.50 -17.67
N ILE A 116 -10.59 -9.53 -18.47
CA ILE A 116 -11.09 -9.35 -19.85
C ILE A 116 -12.42 -8.58 -19.84
N ASP A 117 -13.36 -8.97 -18.99
CA ASP A 117 -14.69 -8.36 -18.89
C ASP A 117 -14.62 -6.86 -18.48
N ARG A 118 -13.68 -6.51 -17.58
CA ARG A 118 -13.52 -5.13 -17.06
C ARG A 118 -12.49 -4.29 -17.82
N LEU A 119 -11.83 -4.86 -18.83
CA LEU A 119 -10.80 -4.16 -19.62
C LEU A 119 -11.29 -2.84 -20.23
N PRO A 120 -12.52 -2.74 -20.78
CA PRO A 120 -13.05 -1.47 -21.27
C PRO A 120 -13.15 -0.40 -20.18
N GLU A 121 -13.76 -0.72 -19.04
CA GLU A 121 -13.92 0.20 -17.92
C GLU A 121 -12.57 0.70 -17.40
N PHE A 122 -11.59 -0.19 -17.38
CA PHE A 122 -10.24 0.10 -16.90
C PHE A 122 -9.45 1.03 -17.84
N ILE A 123 -9.47 0.76 -19.15
CA ILE A 123 -8.60 1.43 -20.12
C ILE A 123 -9.21 2.70 -20.73
N GLN A 124 -10.55 2.82 -20.70
CA GLN A 124 -11.26 3.96 -21.30
C GLN A 124 -10.76 5.32 -20.78
N PRO A 125 -10.53 5.54 -19.46
CA PRO A 125 -10.03 6.82 -18.97
C PRO A 125 -8.66 7.20 -19.55
N ILE A 126 -7.78 6.21 -19.77
CA ILE A 126 -6.46 6.44 -20.36
C ILE A 126 -6.61 6.82 -21.85
N ILE A 127 -7.50 6.14 -22.56
CA ILE A 127 -7.82 6.45 -23.97
C ILE A 127 -8.36 7.87 -24.10
N ASP A 128 -9.28 8.26 -23.23
CA ASP A 128 -9.91 9.58 -23.24
C ASP A 128 -8.89 10.69 -23.00
N ILE A 129 -7.99 10.53 -22.02
CA ILE A 129 -6.91 11.49 -21.74
C ILE A 129 -5.99 11.65 -22.97
N VAL A 130 -5.57 10.55 -23.60
CA VAL A 130 -4.70 10.62 -24.78
C VAL A 130 -5.38 11.37 -25.92
N VAL A 131 -6.67 11.11 -26.15
CA VAL A 131 -7.44 11.81 -27.18
C VAL A 131 -7.64 13.29 -26.85
N GLU A 132 -7.91 13.63 -25.60
CA GLU A 132 -8.02 15.01 -25.17
C GLU A 132 -6.71 15.79 -25.40
N CYS A 133 -5.56 15.19 -25.06
CA CYS A 133 -4.26 15.81 -25.23
C CYS A 133 -3.81 15.89 -26.70
N THR A 134 -4.07 14.86 -27.50
CA THR A 134 -3.56 14.77 -28.88
C THR A 134 -4.54 15.27 -29.94
N ARG A 135 -5.82 15.42 -29.57
CA ARG A 135 -6.95 15.70 -30.49
C ARG A 135 -7.12 14.65 -31.60
N GLY A 136 -6.52 13.47 -31.46
CA GLY A 136 -6.60 12.35 -32.39
C GLY A 136 -7.78 11.41 -32.12
N LYS A 137 -7.80 10.27 -32.82
CA LYS A 137 -8.64 9.11 -32.48
C LYS A 137 -7.74 7.97 -32.04
N LEU A 138 -8.12 7.25 -31.00
CA LEU A 138 -7.40 6.10 -30.48
C LEU A 138 -8.32 4.89 -30.43
N VAL A 139 -7.80 3.75 -30.89
CA VAL A 139 -8.47 2.46 -30.83
C VAL A 139 -7.52 1.47 -30.18
N LEU A 140 -8.00 0.77 -29.16
CA LEU A 140 -7.31 -0.33 -28.52
C LEU A 140 -7.95 -1.63 -28.99
N LEU A 141 -7.13 -2.50 -29.60
CA LEU A 141 -7.51 -3.85 -29.97
C LEU A 141 -6.79 -4.81 -29.02
N TRP A 142 -7.57 -5.60 -28.30
CA TRP A 142 -7.08 -6.73 -27.54
C TRP A 142 -7.55 -8.01 -28.20
N GLY A 143 -6.65 -8.97 -28.39
CA GLY A 143 -6.98 -10.28 -28.94
C GLY A 143 -6.27 -11.37 -28.14
N GLY A 144 -7.00 -12.39 -27.71
CA GLY A 144 -6.43 -13.45 -26.89
C GLY A 144 -7.40 -14.60 -26.62
N PRO A 145 -6.91 -15.70 -26.00
CA PRO A 145 -7.75 -16.80 -25.59
C PRO A 145 -8.68 -16.38 -24.45
N GLU A 146 -9.97 -16.63 -24.58
CA GLU A 146 -10.97 -16.33 -23.55
C GLU A 146 -11.27 -17.56 -22.68
N PRO A 147 -11.01 -17.52 -21.37
CA PRO A 147 -11.25 -18.67 -20.49
C PRO A 147 -12.71 -19.13 -20.45
N ARG A 148 -13.68 -18.22 -20.47
CA ARG A 148 -15.12 -18.56 -20.49
C ARG A 148 -15.52 -19.32 -21.75
N ASP A 149 -14.84 -19.07 -22.87
CA ASP A 149 -15.09 -19.71 -24.17
C ASP A 149 -14.09 -20.85 -24.46
N GLY A 150 -13.66 -21.58 -23.43
CA GLY A 150 -12.78 -22.75 -23.59
C GLY A 150 -11.41 -22.43 -24.20
N GLY A 151 -10.97 -21.17 -24.17
CA GLY A 151 -9.71 -20.72 -24.76
C GLY A 151 -9.79 -20.36 -26.25
N HIS A 152 -10.99 -20.23 -26.82
CA HIS A 152 -11.17 -19.69 -28.17
C HIS A 152 -10.71 -18.22 -28.27
N LEU A 153 -10.35 -17.80 -29.49
CA LEU A 153 -9.87 -16.44 -29.76
C LEU A 153 -11.04 -15.45 -29.63
N ASN A 154 -10.92 -14.53 -28.68
CA ASN A 154 -11.78 -13.35 -28.60
C ASN A 154 -11.00 -12.10 -29.03
N VAL A 155 -11.72 -11.13 -29.61
CA VAL A 155 -11.20 -9.82 -29.99
C VAL A 155 -12.10 -8.74 -29.39
N VAL A 156 -11.52 -7.92 -28.51
CA VAL A 156 -12.18 -6.78 -27.89
C VAL A 156 -11.62 -5.50 -28.52
N SER A 157 -12.51 -4.66 -29.05
CA SER A 157 -12.17 -3.35 -29.62
C SER A 157 -12.76 -2.24 -28.75
N ILE A 158 -11.91 -1.36 -28.26
CA ILE A 158 -12.29 -0.21 -27.42
C ILE A 158 -11.85 1.06 -28.15
N CYS A 159 -12.80 1.96 -28.41
CA CYS A 159 -12.58 3.13 -29.25
C CYS A 159 -12.79 4.43 -28.45
N SER A 160 -12.02 5.46 -28.76
CA SER A 160 -12.28 6.81 -28.28
C SER A 160 -13.52 7.40 -28.96
N GLY A 161 -14.60 7.60 -28.20
CA GLY A 161 -15.84 8.26 -28.62
C GLY A 161 -17.07 7.36 -28.68
N THR A 162 -18.26 7.95 -28.53
CA THR A 162 -19.53 7.30 -28.81
C THR A 162 -19.61 7.03 -30.31
N MET A 163 -19.63 5.76 -30.72
CA MET A 163 -20.15 5.42 -32.04
C MET A 163 -21.64 5.78 -32.03
N LEU A 164 -21.98 6.99 -32.46
CA LEU A 164 -23.36 7.32 -32.83
C LEU A 164 -23.74 6.34 -33.94
N GLY A 165 -24.62 5.39 -33.61
CA GLY A 165 -25.18 4.46 -34.58
C GLY A 165 -25.93 5.23 -35.67
N PRO A 166 -26.08 4.65 -36.88
CA PRO A 166 -26.84 5.27 -37.95
C PRO A 166 -28.31 5.39 -37.51
N HIS A 167 -28.83 6.61 -37.53
CA HIS A 167 -30.28 6.88 -37.48
C HIS A 167 -30.94 6.44 -38.79
#